data_AF-A0A090SNU7-F1
#
_entry.id   AF-A0A090SNU7-F1
#
_cell.length_a   1.000
_cell.length_b   1.000
_cell.length_c   1.000
_cell.angle_alpha   90.00
_cell.angle_beta   90.00
_cell.angle_gamma   90.00
#
_symmetry.space_group_name_H-M   'P 1'
#
loop_
_entity.id
_entity.type
_entity.pdbx_description
1 polymer ?
#
loop_
_entity_poly.entity_id
_entity_poly.type
_entity_poly.pdbx_seq_one_letter_code
_entity_poly.pdbx_strand_id
1 'polypeptide(L)'
;MSNKLIGLLLAIQFLGIYLDQMYVTSFLIVLLSGLVIFGLRVMGAGDIKYASVLALTLPTQWLLPALVLTALSGGFIAAIYLAWFKVRQLKGIQVTAPGLPYGVAISLGFYFPILNHYLTTL
;
A
#
# COMPACT_ATOMS: atom_id res chain seq x y z
N MET A 1 12.00 2.13 7.00
CA MET A 1 11.00 1.99 8.09
C MET A 1 11.59 1.10 9.16
N SER A 2 11.60 1.56 10.42
CA SER A 2 12.17 0.80 11.54
C SER A 2 11.34 -0.46 11.79
N ASN A 3 11.97 -1.63 11.85
CA ASN A 3 11.33 -2.95 12.07
C ASN A 3 10.41 -2.97 13.32
N LYS A 4 10.61 -2.03 14.24
CA LYS A 4 9.78 -1.83 15.44
C LYS A 4 8.36 -1.35 15.14
N LEU A 5 8.17 -0.50 14.12
CA LEU A 5 6.84 -0.03 13.69
C LEU A 5 6.04 -1.12 12.98
N ILE A 6 6.73 -1.96 12.21
CA ILE A 6 6.13 -3.14 11.58
C ILE A 6 5.66 -4.11 12.67
N GLY A 7 6.49 -4.32 13.71
CA GLY A 7 6.11 -5.13 14.88
C GLY A 7 4.88 -4.58 15.61
N LEU A 8 4.79 -3.26 15.80
CA LEU A 8 3.63 -2.62 16.42
C LEU A 8 2.36 -2.79 15.57
N LEU A 9 2.44 -2.54 14.26
CA LEU A 9 1.32 -2.74 13.34
C LEU A 9 0.88 -4.21 13.28
N LEU A 10 1.82 -5.15 13.31
CA LEU A 10 1.52 -6.59 13.42
C LEU A 10 0.83 -6.93 14.74
N ALA A 11 1.26 -6.36 15.86
CA ALA A 11 0.63 -6.56 17.16
C ALA A 11 -0.81 -6.02 17.20
N ILE A 12 -1.04 -4.85 16.60
CA ILE A 12 -2.38 -4.25 16.45
C ILE A 12 -3.26 -5.13 15.57
N GLN A 13 -2.70 -5.73 14.51
CA GLN A 13 -3.43 -6.69 13.70
C GLN A 13 -3.76 -7.98 14.43
N PHE A 14 -2.81 -8.52 15.20
CA PHE A 14 -3.01 -9.68 16.07
C PHE A 14 -4.15 -9.47 17.08
N LEU A 15 -4.33 -8.24 17.56
CA LEU A 15 -5.48 -7.87 18.41
C LEU A 15 -6.80 -7.89 17.63
N GLY A 16 -6.79 -7.50 16.35
CA GLY A 16 -7.92 -7.61 15.43
C GLY A 16 -8.29 -9.05 15.06
N ILE A 17 -7.33 -9.98 15.08
CA ILE A 17 -7.56 -11.44 14.89
C ILE A 17 -8.49 -12.00 15.96
N TYR A 18 -8.36 -11.52 17.19
CA TYR A 18 -9.09 -12.04 18.34
C TYR A 18 -10.57 -11.61 18.37
N LEU A 19 -11.00 -10.73 17.45
CA LEU A 19 -12.34 -10.12 17.41
C LEU A 19 -13.23 -10.60 16.25
N ASP A 20 -12.89 -11.70 15.57
CA ASP A 20 -13.80 -12.53 14.74
C ASP A 20 -14.23 -11.99 13.35
N GLN A 21 -13.38 -11.25 12.63
CA GLN A 21 -13.64 -10.80 11.23
C GLN A 21 -12.36 -10.76 10.36
N MET A 22 -11.66 -11.89 10.17
CA MET A 22 -10.45 -11.92 9.32
C MET A 22 -10.76 -12.25 7.86
N TYR A 23 -10.40 -11.35 6.95
CA TYR A 23 -10.47 -11.59 5.51
C TYR A 23 -9.18 -12.26 4.99
N VAL A 24 -8.93 -13.48 5.44
CA VAL A 24 -7.72 -14.26 5.07
C VAL A 24 -7.60 -14.44 3.55
N THR A 25 -8.73 -14.57 2.86
CA THR A 25 -8.77 -14.67 1.39
C THR A 25 -8.19 -13.43 0.71
N SER A 26 -8.56 -12.22 1.18
CA SER A 26 -8.01 -10.94 0.69
C SER A 26 -6.50 -10.87 0.89
N PHE A 27 -6.03 -11.27 2.07
CA PHE A 27 -4.60 -11.33 2.39
C PHE A 27 -3.84 -12.28 1.45
N LEU A 28 -4.33 -13.50 1.26
CA LEU A 28 -3.67 -14.47 0.39
C LEU A 28 -3.64 -14.00 -1.06
N ILE A 29 -4.71 -13.38 -1.55
CA ILE A 29 -4.75 -12.81 -2.90
C ILE A 29 -3.67 -11.74 -3.07
N VAL A 30 -3.57 -10.78 -2.16
CA VAL A 30 -2.58 -9.69 -2.24
C VAL A 30 -1.16 -10.20 -2.03
N LEU A 31 -0.96 -11.14 -1.11
CA LEU A 31 0.37 -11.70 -0.84
C LEU A 31 0.88 -12.53 -2.03
N LEU A 32 0.06 -13.44 -2.56
CA LEU A 32 0.47 -14.32 -3.67
C LEU A 32 0.66 -13.52 -4.96
N SER A 33 -0.28 -12.65 -5.30
CA SER A 33 -0.14 -11.77 -6.48
C SER A 33 1.06 -10.84 -6.33
N GLY A 34 1.25 -10.26 -5.15
CA GLY A 34 2.40 -9.43 -4.83
C GLY A 34 3.72 -10.19 -4.92
N LEU A 35 3.78 -11.45 -4.50
CA LEU A 35 5.00 -12.28 -4.61
C LEU A 35 5.40 -12.51 -6.08
N VAL A 36 4.42 -12.72 -6.97
CA VAL A 36 4.66 -12.81 -8.43
C VAL A 36 5.24 -11.49 -8.95
N ILE A 37 4.65 -10.36 -8.56
CA ILE A 37 5.12 -9.01 -8.93
C ILE A 37 6.53 -8.71 -8.37
N PHE A 38 6.85 -9.20 -7.17
CA PHE A 38 8.19 -9.12 -6.60
C PHE A 38 9.20 -9.92 -7.42
N GLY A 39 8.84 -11.12 -7.87
CA GLY A 39 9.65 -11.91 -8.80
C GLY A 39 9.98 -11.16 -10.10
N LEU A 40 9.04 -10.32 -10.57
CA LEU A 40 9.22 -9.44 -11.72
C LEU A 40 10.01 -8.15 -11.41
N ARG A 41 10.45 -7.94 -10.17
CA ARG A 41 11.19 -6.76 -9.69
C ARG A 41 10.48 -5.42 -9.88
N VAL A 42 9.15 -5.43 -10.01
CA VAL A 42 8.34 -4.22 -10.22
C VAL A 42 8.07 -3.49 -8.90
N MET A 43 7.91 -4.24 -7.80
CA MET A 43 7.53 -3.71 -6.49
C MET A 43 8.42 -4.29 -5.39
N GLY A 44 8.71 -3.50 -4.36
CA GLY A 44 9.52 -3.94 -3.23
C GLY A 44 8.78 -4.94 -2.34
N ALA A 45 9.49 -5.95 -1.82
CA ALA A 45 8.91 -6.92 -0.88
C ALA A 45 8.31 -6.26 0.38
N GLY A 46 8.84 -5.11 0.79
CA GLY A 46 8.29 -4.35 1.91
C GLY A 46 6.88 -3.82 1.64
N ASP A 47 6.67 -3.23 0.47
CA ASP A 47 5.38 -2.64 0.08
C ASP A 47 4.30 -3.70 -0.08
N ILE A 48 4.66 -4.87 -0.62
CA ILE A 48 3.76 -6.02 -0.75
C ILE A 48 3.34 -6.56 0.61
N LYS A 49 4.29 -6.73 1.55
CA LYS A 49 3.97 -7.16 2.91
C LYS A 49 3.03 -6.17 3.60
N TYR A 50 3.27 -4.87 3.41
CA TYR A 50 2.41 -3.82 3.97
C TYR A 50 1.00 -3.86 3.38
N ALA A 51 0.85 -3.95 2.06
CA ALA A 51 -0.46 -4.06 1.41
C ALA A 51 -1.20 -5.36 1.81
N SER A 52 -0.47 -6.47 1.95
CA SER A 52 -1.06 -7.75 2.38
C SER A 52 -1.63 -7.64 3.79
N VAL A 53 -0.85 -7.07 4.71
CA VAL A 53 -1.26 -6.73 6.08
C VAL A 53 -2.56 -5.92 6.05
N LEU A 54 -2.64 -4.82 5.29
CA LEU A 54 -3.88 -4.03 5.20
C LEU A 54 -5.06 -4.78 4.55
N ALA A 55 -4.80 -5.75 3.67
CA ALA A 55 -5.84 -6.57 3.08
C ALA A 55 -6.53 -7.51 4.10
N LEU A 56 -5.89 -7.85 5.23
CA LEU A 56 -6.53 -8.66 6.29
C LEU A 56 -7.77 -8.00 6.88
N THR A 57 -7.81 -6.67 6.89
CA THR A 57 -8.90 -5.88 7.47
C THR A 57 -9.97 -5.50 6.45
N LEU A 58 -9.85 -5.96 5.20
CA LEU A 58 -10.71 -5.53 4.10
C LEU A 58 -11.41 -6.72 3.42
N PRO A 59 -12.74 -6.69 3.25
CA PRO A 59 -13.44 -7.76 2.54
C PRO A 59 -13.01 -7.81 1.07
N THR A 60 -13.02 -9.01 0.48
CA THR A 60 -12.54 -9.24 -0.90
C THR A 60 -13.21 -8.34 -1.93
N GLN A 61 -14.49 -7.98 -1.73
CA GLN A 61 -15.24 -7.09 -2.62
C GLN A 61 -14.66 -5.65 -2.69
N TRP A 62 -14.00 -5.19 -1.62
CA TRP A 62 -13.39 -3.85 -1.55
C TRP A 62 -11.91 -3.85 -1.94
N LEU A 63 -11.33 -5.02 -2.20
CA LEU A 63 -9.93 -5.17 -2.57
C LEU A 63 -9.59 -4.46 -3.88
N LEU A 64 -10.45 -4.61 -4.89
CA LEU A 64 -10.23 -4.00 -6.20
C LEU A 64 -10.28 -2.45 -6.12
N PRO A 65 -11.30 -1.83 -5.49
CA PRO A 65 -11.28 -0.38 -5.21
C PRO A 65 -10.02 0.08 -4.47
N ALA A 66 -9.53 -0.68 -3.49
CA ALA A 66 -8.32 -0.33 -2.74
C ALA A 66 -7.08 -0.31 -3.63
N LEU A 67 -6.88 -1.36 -4.43
CA LEU A 67 -5.75 -1.45 -5.35
C LEU A 67 -5.80 -0.36 -6.43
N VAL A 68 -6.98 -0.04 -6.95
CA VAL A 68 -7.17 1.05 -7.92
C VAL A 68 -6.82 2.40 -7.30
N LEU A 69 -7.30 2.68 -6.09
CA LEU A 69 -6.98 3.93 -5.38
C LEU A 69 -5.49 4.03 -5.05
N THR A 70 -4.84 2.92 -4.68
CA THR A 70 -3.38 2.87 -4.50
C THR A 70 -2.65 3.16 -5.81
N ALA A 71 -3.09 2.59 -6.94
CA ALA A 71 -2.49 2.84 -8.25
C ALA A 71 -2.66 4.30 -8.70
N LEU A 72 -3.85 4.89 -8.49
CA LEU A 72 -4.11 6.31 -8.80
C LEU A 72 -3.26 7.22 -7.92
N SER A 73 -3.22 6.97 -6.61
CA SER A 73 -2.44 7.75 -5.66
C SER A 73 -0.93 7.64 -5.94
N GLY A 74 -0.46 6.43 -6.24
CA GLY A 74 0.93 6.17 -6.60
C GLY A 74 1.31 6.83 -7.93
N GLY A 75 0.43 6.75 -8.93
CA GLY A 75 0.59 7.42 -10.22
C GLY A 75 0.63 8.94 -10.09
N PHE A 76 -0.21 9.52 -9.23
CA PHE A 76 -0.20 10.95 -8.94
C PHE A 76 1.11 11.41 -8.31
N ILE A 77 1.60 10.69 -7.29
CA ILE A 77 2.90 10.97 -6.66
C ILE A 77 4.03 10.83 -7.69
N ALA A 78 4.01 9.77 -8.52
CA ALA A 78 5.00 9.55 -9.56
C ALA A 78 5.00 10.68 -10.60
N ALA A 79 3.82 11.17 -11.02
CA ALA A 79 3.70 12.28 -11.96
C ALA A 79 4.28 13.59 -11.40
N ILE A 80 4.02 13.90 -10.12
CA ILE A 80 4.59 15.07 -9.45
C ILE A 80 6.11 14.96 -9.39
N TYR A 81 6.65 13.82 -8.97
CA TYR A 81 8.09 13.60 -8.89
C TYR A 81 8.76 13.68 -10.27
N LEU A 82 8.12 13.12 -11.30
CA LEU A 82 8.62 13.17 -12.67
C LEU A 82 8.65 14.61 -13.21
N ALA A 83 7.59 15.38 -12.99
CA ALA A 83 7.53 16.79 -13.38
C ALA A 83 8.60 17.62 -12.64
N TRP A 84 8.74 17.42 -11.33
CA TRP A 84 9.73 18.11 -10.51
C TRP A 84 11.17 17.77 -10.92
N PHE A 85 11.43 16.49 -11.18
CA PHE A 85 12.74 16.01 -11.63
C PHE A 85 13.10 16.58 -13.00
N LYS A 86 12.15 16.56 -13.95
CA LYS A 86 12.34 17.13 -15.28
C LYS A 86 12.65 18.64 -15.22
N VAL A 87 11.94 19.40 -14.39
CA VAL A 87 12.21 20.84 -14.19
C VAL A 87 13.61 21.08 -13.58
N ARG A 88 14.05 20.24 -12.63
CA ARG A 88 15.37 20.39 -12.01
C ARG A 88 16.53 19.98 -12.92
N GLN A 89 16.34 18.93 -13.73
CA GLN A 89 17.29 18.56 -14.77
C GLN A 89 17.47 19.67 -15.81
N LEU A 90 16.37 20.30 -16.25
CA LEU A 90 16.43 21.45 -17.15
C LEU A 90 17.18 22.65 -16.57
N LYS A 91 17.22 22.79 -15.23
CA LYS A 91 17.99 23.82 -14.51
C LYS A 91 19.43 23.41 -14.21
N GLY A 92 19.91 22.27 -14.72
CA GLY A 92 21.29 21.79 -14.54
C GLY A 92 21.60 21.29 -13.12
N ILE A 93 20.59 21.07 -12.27
CA ILE A 93 20.77 20.59 -10.91
C ILE A 93 20.85 19.06 -10.96
N GLN A 94 21.98 18.47 -10.54
CA GLN A 94 22.06 17.02 -10.33
C GLN A 94 21.13 16.64 -9.18
N VAL A 95 20.07 15.91 -9.49
CA VAL A 95 19.14 15.35 -8.51
C VAL A 95 19.35 13.86 -8.48
N THR A 96 19.76 13.32 -7.34
CA THR A 96 19.71 11.88 -7.06
C THR A 96 18.26 11.47 -7.02
N ALA A 97 17.85 10.46 -7.81
CA ALA A 97 16.47 9.98 -7.82
C ALA A 97 16.10 9.44 -6.42
N PRO A 98 15.30 10.16 -5.63
CA PRO A 98 14.89 9.64 -4.33
C PRO A 98 13.88 8.52 -4.55
N GLY A 99 13.88 7.52 -3.67
CA GLY A 99 12.83 6.50 -3.66
C GLY A 99 11.46 7.15 -3.51
N LEU A 100 10.52 6.78 -4.36
CA LEU A 100 9.13 7.25 -4.26
C LEU A 100 8.51 6.74 -2.96
N PRO A 101 7.78 7.58 -2.20
CA PRO A 101 7.14 7.18 -0.95
C PRO A 101 5.88 6.35 -1.21
N TYR A 102 6.03 5.15 -1.78
CA TYR A 102 4.92 4.25 -2.15
C TYR A 102 4.05 3.85 -0.97
N GLY A 103 4.63 3.76 0.23
CA GLY A 103 3.89 3.50 1.47
C GLY A 103 2.72 4.49 1.67
N VAL A 104 2.90 5.76 1.32
CA VAL A 104 1.83 6.77 1.44
C VAL A 104 0.67 6.49 0.48
N ALA A 105 0.97 6.08 -0.75
CA ALA A 105 -0.05 5.70 -1.72
C ALA A 105 -0.81 4.43 -1.29
N ILE A 106 -0.12 3.45 -0.72
CA ILE A 106 -0.73 2.22 -0.21
C ILE A 106 -1.64 2.55 0.99
N SER A 107 -1.15 3.35 1.94
CA SER A 107 -1.97 3.79 3.08
C SER A 107 -3.25 4.48 2.62
N LEU A 108 -3.15 5.46 1.72
CA LEU A 108 -4.33 6.19 1.21
C LEU A 108 -5.31 5.26 0.49
N GLY A 109 -4.80 4.37 -0.37
CA GLY A 109 -5.65 3.49 -1.16
C GLY A 109 -6.36 2.41 -0.34
N PHE A 110 -5.79 1.95 0.77
CA PHE A 110 -6.43 0.97 1.65
C PHE A 110 -7.26 1.61 2.77
N TYR A 111 -6.82 2.70 3.40
CA TYR A 111 -7.58 3.31 4.49
C TYR A 111 -8.93 3.85 4.03
N PHE A 112 -9.03 4.40 2.81
CA PHE A 112 -10.28 4.98 2.34
C PHE A 112 -11.40 3.92 2.17
N PRO A 113 -11.19 2.78 1.48
CA PRO A 113 -12.16 1.68 1.43
C PRO A 113 -12.42 1.03 2.79
N ILE A 114 -11.41 0.90 3.65
CA ILE A 114 -11.60 0.38 5.01
C ILE A 114 -12.58 1.28 5.78
N LEU A 115 -12.34 2.59 5.79
CA LEU A 115 -13.23 3.56 6.44
C LEU A 115 -14.64 3.51 5.87
N ASN A 116 -14.77 3.49 4.54
CA ASN A 116 -16.07 3.42 3.89
C ASN A 116 -16.83 2.14 4.25
N HIS A 117 -16.15 0.99 4.27
CA HIS A 117 -16.74 -0.28 4.67
C HIS A 117 -17.34 -0.19 6.08
N TYR A 118 -16.56 0.27 7.07
CA TYR A 118 -17.04 0.40 8.45
C TYR A 118 -18.17 1.42 8.60
N LEU A 119 -18.11 2.55 7.87
CA LEU A 119 -19.19 3.55 7.89
C LEU A 119 -20.51 3.01 7.33
N THR A 120 -20.45 2.17 6.29
CA THR A 120 -21.66 1.59 5.67
C THR A 120 -22.26 0.41 6.44
N THR A 121 -21.51 -0.18 7.36
CA THR A 121 -21.95 -1.33 8.18
C THR A 121 -22.49 -0.93 9.56
N LEU A 122 -22.38 0.36 9.93
CA LEU A 122 -23.00 0.97 11.11
C LEU A 122 -24.47 1.33 10.83
#